data_AF-A0A921SVK7-F1
#
_entry.id   AF-A0A921SVK7-F1
#
_cell.length_a   1.000
_cell.length_b   1.000
_cell.length_c   1.000
_cell.angle_alpha   90.00
_cell.angle_beta   90.00
_cell.angle_gamma   90.00
#
_symmetry.space_group_name_H-M   'P 1'
#
loop_
_entity.id
_entity.type
_entity.pdbx_description
1 polymer ?
#
loop_
_entity_poly.entity_id
_entity_poly.type
_entity_poly.pdbx_seq_one_letter_code
_entity_poly.pdbx_strand_id
1 'polypeptide(L)'
;MTSSTSSTSSMSWTLPGLQLRDLTFDAPLDHADPTAARIEVFARIVTAPGGEDRPYLVYLQGGPGSEAPRPLEESSPGWLARALREHRVVMLDQRGTGRSTPVGPDTALPEGAIPGAATLREATPSQQAQYLTHFRADAIVRDAEILRELLGARTWSLLGQSFGGFTTLRYLSDACGGIQKALFTGGLPAVGPHMDDVYATTWRSMAARSEEYWTRFPADRDRFRRLADAAD
;
A
#
# COMPACT_ATOMS: atom_id res chain seq x y z
N MET A 1 3.35 -32.75 -10.54
CA MET A 1 2.64 -31.46 -10.57
C MET A 1 1.73 -31.40 -9.35
N THR A 2 2.28 -31.06 -8.20
CA THR A 2 1.50 -30.79 -6.99
C THR A 2 1.00 -29.36 -7.09
N SER A 3 -0.26 -29.21 -7.47
CA SER A 3 -1.02 -27.98 -7.27
C SER A 3 -0.99 -27.64 -5.78
N SER A 4 -0.11 -26.73 -5.39
CA SER A 4 -0.18 -26.09 -4.07
C SER A 4 -1.52 -25.35 -4.04
N THR A 5 -2.44 -25.84 -3.23
CA THR A 5 -3.73 -25.19 -2.98
C THR A 5 -3.44 -23.85 -2.31
N SER A 6 -3.60 -22.76 -3.06
CA SER A 6 -3.61 -21.40 -2.53
C SER A 6 -4.64 -21.36 -1.41
N SER A 7 -4.21 -21.15 -0.17
CA SER A 7 -5.14 -21.03 0.94
C SER A 7 -5.82 -19.67 0.86
N THR A 8 -7.10 -19.64 1.18
CA THR A 8 -7.88 -18.40 1.26
C THR A 8 -8.82 -18.53 2.43
N SER A 9 -8.72 -17.60 3.38
CA SER A 9 -9.64 -17.50 4.50
C SER A 9 -10.48 -16.24 4.36
N SER A 10 -11.74 -16.32 4.80
CA SER A 10 -12.63 -15.17 4.77
C SER A 10 -13.55 -15.15 5.97
N MET A 11 -13.81 -13.97 6.50
CA MET A 11 -14.73 -13.74 7.61
C MET A 11 -15.57 -12.50 7.32
N SER A 12 -16.89 -12.65 7.35
CA SER A 12 -17.83 -11.54 7.23
C SER A 12 -18.37 -11.15 8.59
N TRP A 13 -18.54 -9.85 8.80
CA TRP A 13 -19.06 -9.27 10.03
C TRP A 13 -19.64 -7.88 9.74
N THR A 14 -20.29 -7.25 10.72
CA THR A 14 -21.01 -5.98 10.50
C THR A 14 -20.70 -4.97 11.59
N LEU A 15 -20.82 -3.70 11.22
CA LEU A 15 -20.88 -2.54 12.11
C LEU A 15 -22.14 -1.73 11.75
N PRO A 16 -22.61 -0.82 12.62
CA PRO A 16 -23.67 0.11 12.24
C PRO A 16 -23.32 0.82 10.91
N GLY A 17 -24.14 0.60 9.88
CA GLY A 17 -23.96 1.21 8.56
C GLY A 17 -22.91 0.55 7.64
N LEU A 18 -22.22 -0.51 8.07
CA LEU A 18 -21.19 -1.18 7.26
C LEU A 18 -21.30 -2.72 7.31
N GLN A 19 -21.17 -3.34 6.15
CA GLN A 19 -20.88 -4.76 6.01
C GLN A 19 -19.40 -4.92 5.65
N LEU A 20 -18.71 -5.78 6.40
CA LEU A 20 -17.27 -5.95 6.31
C LEU A 20 -16.97 -7.40 5.98
N ARG A 21 -16.04 -7.61 5.05
CA ARG A 21 -15.50 -8.93 4.73
C ARG A 21 -13.99 -8.86 4.76
N ASP A 22 -13.41 -9.57 5.70
CA ASP A 22 -11.97 -9.80 5.78
C ASP A 22 -11.63 -10.99 4.85
N LEU A 23 -10.56 -10.84 4.09
CA LEU A 23 -10.02 -11.86 3.20
C LEU A 23 -8.51 -11.91 3.39
N THR A 24 -7.98 -13.10 3.63
CA THR A 24 -6.54 -13.37 3.58
C THR A 24 -6.28 -14.44 2.53
N PHE A 25 -5.28 -14.25 1.68
CA PHE A 25 -4.91 -15.19 0.64
C PHE A 25 -3.38 -15.28 0.47
N ASP A 26 -2.91 -16.42 -0.02
CA ASP A 26 -1.48 -16.61 -0.27
C ASP A 26 -1.02 -15.93 -1.56
N ALA A 27 0.11 -15.23 -1.51
CA ALA A 27 0.84 -14.72 -2.68
C ALA A 27 2.31 -15.19 -2.67
N PRO A 28 2.97 -15.36 -3.84
CA PRO A 28 4.38 -15.68 -3.85
C PRO A 28 5.18 -14.47 -3.38
N LEU A 29 6.23 -14.70 -2.60
CA LEU A 29 7.20 -13.67 -2.26
C LEU A 29 7.81 -13.10 -3.54
N ASP A 30 8.34 -13.96 -4.41
CA ASP A 30 8.75 -13.61 -5.76
C ASP A 30 7.76 -14.15 -6.80
N HIS A 31 7.04 -13.26 -7.46
CA HIS A 31 6.11 -13.63 -8.54
C HIS A 31 6.79 -14.15 -9.80
N ALA A 32 8.10 -13.94 -9.97
CA ALA A 32 8.87 -14.51 -11.07
C ALA A 32 9.31 -15.96 -10.81
N ASP A 33 9.26 -16.42 -9.55
CA ASP A 33 9.69 -17.76 -9.14
C ASP A 33 8.54 -18.52 -8.46
N PRO A 34 7.94 -19.52 -9.13
CA PRO A 34 6.83 -20.29 -8.56
C PRO A 34 7.25 -21.14 -7.35
N THR A 35 8.55 -21.32 -7.10
CA THR A 35 9.11 -22.06 -5.96
C THR A 35 9.49 -21.16 -4.79
N ALA A 36 9.34 -19.84 -4.93
CA ALA A 36 9.64 -18.89 -3.87
C ALA A 36 8.75 -19.11 -2.64
N ALA A 37 9.26 -18.65 -1.49
CA ALA A 37 8.50 -18.59 -0.25
C ALA A 37 7.13 -17.94 -0.44
N ARG A 38 6.15 -18.32 0.37
CA ARG A 38 4.80 -17.75 0.34
C ARG A 38 4.66 -16.64 1.37
N ILE A 39 3.86 -15.63 1.04
CA ILE A 39 3.39 -14.61 1.97
C ILE A 39 1.87 -14.63 2.04
N GLU A 40 1.31 -14.11 3.12
CA GLU A 40 -0.11 -13.85 3.25
C GLU A 40 -0.39 -12.39 2.88
N VAL A 41 -1.46 -12.16 2.13
CA VAL A 41 -1.96 -10.82 1.79
C VAL A 41 -3.38 -10.68 2.31
N PHE A 42 -3.62 -9.59 3.03
CA PHE A 42 -4.88 -9.25 3.66
C PHE A 42 -5.58 -8.11 2.91
N ALA A 43 -6.90 -8.25 2.75
CA ALA A 43 -7.77 -7.17 2.33
C ALA A 43 -9.06 -7.16 3.14
N ARG A 44 -9.58 -5.95 3.40
CA ARG A 44 -10.93 -5.76 3.94
C ARG A 44 -11.83 -5.11 2.90
N ILE A 45 -12.92 -5.78 2.57
CA ILE A 45 -13.97 -5.23 1.72
C ILE A 45 -14.99 -4.53 2.61
N VAL A 46 -15.21 -3.25 2.35
CA VAL A 46 -16.17 -2.38 3.04
C VAL A 46 -17.34 -2.10 2.10
N THR A 47 -18.54 -2.43 2.54
CA THR A 47 -19.77 -2.33 1.74
C THR A 47 -20.84 -1.62 2.55
N ALA A 48 -21.53 -0.64 1.95
CA ALA A 48 -22.74 -0.08 2.55
C ALA A 48 -23.91 -1.07 2.35
N PRO A 49 -24.88 -1.15 3.29
CA PRO A 49 -26.07 -1.98 3.13
C PRO A 49 -26.77 -1.76 1.77
N GLY A 50 -27.11 -2.84 1.07
CA GLY A 50 -27.71 -2.77 -0.28
C GLY A 50 -26.72 -2.42 -1.39
N GLY A 51 -25.41 -2.44 -1.10
CA GLY A 51 -24.32 -2.17 -2.03
C GLY A 51 -23.57 -3.41 -2.49
N GLU A 52 -24.07 -4.61 -2.22
CA GLU A 52 -23.37 -5.90 -2.38
C GLU A 52 -23.05 -6.21 -3.86
N ASP A 53 -23.81 -5.67 -4.80
CA ASP A 53 -23.61 -5.83 -6.25
C ASP A 53 -22.80 -4.70 -6.90
N ARG A 54 -22.37 -3.68 -6.13
CA ARG A 54 -21.63 -2.52 -6.66
C ARG A 54 -20.23 -2.93 -7.17
N PRO A 55 -19.65 -2.24 -8.16
CA PRO A 55 -18.28 -2.51 -8.58
C PRO A 55 -17.27 -2.30 -7.43
N TYR A 56 -16.09 -2.92 -7.53
CA TYR A 56 -15.04 -2.71 -6.54
C TYR A 56 -14.25 -1.42 -6.80
N LEU A 57 -13.85 -0.75 -5.72
CA LEU A 57 -12.85 0.31 -5.70
C LEU A 57 -11.70 -0.11 -4.79
N VAL A 58 -10.51 -0.33 -5.34
CA VAL A 58 -9.32 -0.67 -4.57
C VAL A 58 -8.63 0.59 -4.12
N TYR A 59 -8.45 0.71 -2.81
CA TYR A 59 -7.66 1.76 -2.23
C TYR A 59 -6.19 1.33 -2.14
N LEU A 60 -5.33 2.03 -2.88
CA LEU A 60 -3.88 1.85 -2.84
C LEU A 60 -3.30 2.93 -1.91
N GLN A 61 -2.92 2.47 -0.72
CA GLN A 61 -2.45 3.33 0.37
C GLN A 61 -1.07 3.93 0.08
N GLY A 62 -0.90 5.17 0.53
CA GLY A 62 0.37 5.90 0.51
C GLY A 62 1.35 5.47 1.60
N GLY A 63 2.29 6.37 1.92
CA GLY A 63 3.46 6.05 2.73
C GLY A 63 4.72 6.08 1.85
N PRO A 64 5.27 4.93 1.40
CA PRO A 64 4.85 3.52 1.61
C PRO A 64 5.01 3.04 3.06
N GLY A 65 4.68 1.77 3.32
CA GLY A 65 4.96 1.12 4.62
C GLY A 65 3.83 1.18 5.65
N SER A 66 2.63 1.63 5.25
CA SER A 66 1.44 1.62 6.11
C SER A 66 0.34 0.75 5.53
N GLU A 67 -0.41 0.11 6.42
CA GLU A 67 -1.63 -0.61 6.07
C GLU A 67 -2.73 0.32 5.57
N ALA A 68 -3.70 -0.25 4.84
CA ALA A 68 -4.90 0.51 4.51
C ALA A 68 -5.68 0.85 5.80
N PRO A 69 -6.40 1.99 5.84
CA PRO A 69 -7.24 2.35 6.97
C PRO A 69 -8.14 1.20 7.43
N ARG A 70 -8.51 1.22 8.71
CA ARG A 70 -9.47 0.30 9.32
C ARG A 70 -10.75 1.04 9.70
N PRO A 71 -11.66 1.30 8.74
CA PRO A 71 -12.91 1.98 9.04
C PRO A 71 -13.71 1.23 10.11
N LEU A 72 -14.12 1.98 11.13
CA LEU A 72 -15.12 1.54 12.11
C LEU A 72 -16.47 2.24 11.89
N GLU A 73 -16.50 3.25 11.01
CA GLU A 73 -17.65 4.05 10.65
C GLU A 73 -17.48 4.60 9.21
N GLU A 74 -18.56 4.99 8.56
CA GLU A 74 -18.54 5.43 7.16
C GLU A 74 -17.85 6.80 6.95
N SER A 75 -17.77 7.63 7.98
CA SER A 75 -17.15 8.96 7.97
C SER A 75 -15.62 8.94 7.99
N SER A 76 -15.00 7.78 8.21
CA SER A 76 -13.55 7.66 8.36
C SER A 76 -12.99 6.51 7.50
N PRO A 77 -12.13 6.78 6.52
CA PRO A 77 -11.61 8.11 6.12
C PRO A 77 -12.70 8.98 5.46
N GLY A 78 -12.52 10.31 5.47
CA GLY A 78 -13.56 11.28 5.07
C GLY A 78 -14.12 11.16 3.64
N TRP A 79 -13.50 10.37 2.77
CA TRP A 79 -13.98 10.06 1.41
C TRP A 79 -14.80 8.75 1.33
N LEU A 80 -14.78 7.92 2.36
CA LEU A 80 -15.35 6.57 2.35
C LEU A 80 -16.86 6.58 2.12
N ALA A 81 -17.61 7.38 2.89
CA ALA A 81 -19.05 7.53 2.72
C ALA A 81 -19.46 7.89 1.28
N ARG A 82 -18.64 8.70 0.59
CA ARG A 82 -18.87 9.04 -0.82
C ARG A 82 -18.60 7.85 -1.74
N ALA A 83 -17.50 7.14 -1.53
CA ALA A 83 -17.12 5.98 -2.35
C ALA A 83 -18.13 4.84 -2.23
N LEU A 84 -18.62 4.57 -1.00
CA LEU A 84 -19.56 3.49 -0.71
C LEU A 84 -20.90 3.62 -1.44
N ARG A 85 -21.30 4.83 -1.87
CA ARG A 85 -22.51 5.03 -2.68
C ARG A 85 -22.48 4.32 -4.02
N GLU A 86 -21.28 4.11 -4.57
CA GLU A 86 -21.09 3.56 -5.91
C GLU A 86 -20.23 2.30 -5.93
N HIS A 87 -19.53 1.97 -4.83
CA HIS A 87 -18.55 0.89 -4.81
C HIS A 87 -18.60 0.05 -3.54
N ARG A 88 -18.13 -1.19 -3.66
CA ARG A 88 -17.54 -1.95 -2.55
C ARG A 88 -16.07 -1.56 -2.45
N VAL A 89 -15.64 -0.99 -1.33
CA VAL A 89 -14.27 -0.47 -1.19
C VAL A 89 -13.35 -1.56 -0.66
N VAL A 90 -12.30 -1.89 -1.40
CA VAL A 90 -11.27 -2.85 -1.00
C VAL A 90 -10.12 -2.09 -0.33
N MET A 91 -9.99 -2.24 0.98
CA MET A 91 -8.87 -1.78 1.77
C MET A 91 -7.77 -2.85 1.73
N LEU A 92 -6.82 -2.70 0.81
CA LEU A 92 -5.73 -3.65 0.61
C LEU A 92 -4.55 -3.29 1.52
N ASP A 93 -4.15 -4.21 2.39
CA ASP A 93 -2.83 -4.14 2.99
C ASP A 93 -1.83 -4.59 1.93
N GLN A 94 -1.06 -3.63 1.41
CA GLN A 94 0.00 -3.93 0.46
C GLN A 94 1.01 -4.88 1.14
N ARG A 95 1.58 -5.84 0.40
CA ARG A 95 2.59 -6.77 0.93
C ARG A 95 3.62 -6.05 1.80
N GLY A 96 3.95 -6.62 2.95
CA GLY A 96 4.89 -6.03 3.90
C GLY A 96 4.27 -5.01 4.87
N THR A 97 2.96 -4.80 4.83
CA THR A 97 2.25 -3.85 5.70
C THR A 97 1.09 -4.50 6.44
N GLY A 98 0.76 -3.99 7.63
CA GLY A 98 -0.40 -4.43 8.41
C GLY A 98 -0.44 -5.94 8.65
N ARG A 99 -1.51 -6.56 8.14
CA ARG A 99 -1.76 -8.01 8.22
C ARG A 99 -1.20 -8.79 7.03
N SER A 100 -0.61 -8.11 6.04
CA SER A 100 0.00 -8.73 4.85
C SER A 100 1.48 -8.99 5.07
N THR A 101 1.80 -10.04 5.86
CA THR A 101 3.19 -10.44 6.18
C THR A 101 4.11 -9.23 6.43
N PRO A 102 3.92 -8.51 7.56
CA PRO A 102 4.58 -7.23 7.78
C PRO A 102 6.10 -7.37 7.80
N VAL A 103 6.80 -6.33 7.33
CA VAL A 103 8.27 -6.29 7.33
C VAL A 103 8.76 -5.46 8.51
N GLY A 104 9.62 -6.06 9.33
CA GLY A 104 10.30 -5.39 10.44
C GLY A 104 11.61 -6.10 10.79
N PRO A 105 12.54 -5.42 11.49
CA PRO A 105 13.84 -6.00 11.82
C PRO A 105 13.71 -7.28 12.64
N ASP A 106 12.73 -7.33 13.54
CA ASP A 106 12.49 -8.44 14.47
C ASP A 106 11.23 -9.25 14.12
N THR A 107 10.62 -8.98 12.95
CA THR A 107 9.47 -9.74 12.47
C THR A 107 9.94 -11.08 11.90
N ALA A 108 9.25 -12.16 12.26
CA ALA A 108 9.53 -13.48 11.70
C ALA A 108 9.37 -13.45 10.18
N LEU A 109 10.39 -13.94 9.48
CA LEU A 109 10.39 -14.09 8.04
C LEU A 109 9.50 -15.27 7.63
N PRO A 110 8.88 -15.22 6.43
CA PRO A 110 8.26 -16.39 5.85
C PRO A 110 9.26 -17.54 5.71
N GLU A 111 8.78 -18.76 5.88
CA GLU A 111 9.62 -19.94 5.74
C GLU A 111 10.29 -19.98 4.35
N GLY A 112 11.62 -20.11 4.34
CA GLY A 112 12.41 -20.13 3.11
C GLY A 112 12.63 -18.78 2.44
N ALA A 113 12.18 -17.66 3.04
CA ALA A 113 12.37 -16.32 2.45
C ALA A 113 13.85 -15.91 2.39
N ILE A 114 14.62 -16.18 3.45
CA ILE A 114 16.06 -15.94 3.50
C ILE A 114 16.74 -17.16 4.15
N PRO A 115 17.65 -17.86 3.45
CA PRO A 115 18.37 -18.98 4.03
C PRO A 115 19.19 -18.58 5.25
N GLY A 116 18.96 -19.27 6.37
CA GLY A 116 19.71 -19.10 7.61
C GLY A 116 19.34 -17.89 8.46
N ALA A 117 18.22 -17.19 8.17
CA ALA A 117 17.74 -16.08 8.96
C ALA A 117 16.25 -16.26 9.31
N ALA A 118 15.92 -16.15 10.60
CA ALA A 118 14.52 -16.15 11.07
C ALA A 118 13.92 -14.74 11.06
N THR A 119 14.76 -13.69 11.10
CA THR A 119 14.36 -12.28 11.10
C THR A 119 15.28 -11.48 10.17
N LEU A 120 14.87 -10.26 9.77
CA LEU A 120 15.74 -9.40 8.97
C LEU A 120 17.01 -8.95 9.71
N ARG A 121 16.97 -8.84 11.03
CA ARG A 121 18.15 -8.49 11.85
C ARG A 121 19.27 -9.51 11.74
N GLU A 122 18.93 -10.78 11.57
CA GLU A 122 19.90 -11.88 11.41
C GLU A 122 20.47 -11.96 9.99
N ALA A 123 19.78 -11.39 9.01
CA ALA A 123 20.20 -11.39 7.62
C ALA A 123 21.34 -10.38 7.37
N THR A 124 22.25 -10.72 6.46
CA THR A 124 23.27 -9.79 5.97
C THR A 124 22.63 -8.61 5.22
N PRO A 125 23.31 -7.45 5.11
CA PRO A 125 22.77 -6.30 4.38
C PRO A 125 22.35 -6.62 2.93
N SER A 126 23.10 -7.48 2.23
CA SER A 126 22.75 -7.90 0.87
C SER A 126 21.50 -8.77 0.83
N GLN A 127 21.31 -9.67 1.81
CA GLN A 127 20.09 -10.48 1.93
C GLN A 127 18.88 -9.61 2.27
N GLN A 128 19.03 -8.64 3.18
CA GLN A 128 17.99 -7.67 3.49
C GLN A 128 17.58 -6.88 2.24
N ALA A 129 18.55 -6.33 1.52
CA ALA A 129 18.30 -5.57 0.29
C ALA A 129 17.57 -6.42 -0.76
N GLN A 130 18.03 -7.65 -1.00
CA GLN A 130 17.38 -8.57 -1.93
C GLN A 130 15.95 -8.88 -1.52
N TYR A 131 15.71 -9.23 -0.25
CA TYR A 131 14.37 -9.53 0.26
C TYR A 131 13.41 -8.34 0.07
N LEU A 132 13.86 -7.12 0.40
CA LEU A 132 13.06 -5.90 0.26
C LEU A 132 12.68 -5.59 -1.20
N THR A 133 13.42 -6.12 -2.19
CA THR A 133 13.05 -5.94 -3.61
C THR A 133 11.72 -6.61 -3.98
N HIS A 134 11.28 -7.60 -3.21
CA HIS A 134 10.01 -8.30 -3.43
C HIS A 134 8.79 -7.50 -2.94
N PHE A 135 8.97 -6.36 -2.28
CA PHE A 135 7.89 -5.54 -1.70
C PHE A 135 7.55 -4.29 -2.51
N ARG A 136 8.03 -4.22 -3.76
CA ARG A 136 7.82 -3.08 -4.66
C ARG A 136 6.43 -3.07 -5.31
N ALA A 137 6.11 -1.94 -5.94
CA ALA A 137 4.85 -1.70 -6.65
C ALA A 137 4.52 -2.79 -7.70
N ASP A 138 5.51 -3.35 -8.41
CA ASP A 138 5.28 -4.42 -9.38
C ASP A 138 4.69 -5.68 -8.72
N ALA A 139 5.14 -6.01 -7.52
CA ALA A 139 4.64 -7.16 -6.79
C ALA A 139 3.30 -6.88 -6.10
N ILE A 140 3.08 -5.64 -5.61
CA ILE A 140 1.79 -5.17 -5.09
C ILE A 140 0.70 -5.27 -6.17
N VAL A 141 1.00 -4.87 -7.42
CA VAL A 141 0.05 -4.98 -8.55
C VAL A 141 -0.33 -6.43 -8.81
N ARG A 142 0.63 -7.36 -8.76
CA ARG A 142 0.35 -8.79 -8.97
C ARG A 142 -0.48 -9.39 -7.84
N ASP A 143 -0.29 -8.98 -6.59
CA ASP A 143 -1.16 -9.40 -5.48
C ASP A 143 -2.59 -8.89 -5.64
N ALA A 144 -2.72 -7.65 -6.11
CA ALA A 144 -4.01 -7.06 -6.38
C ALA A 144 -4.72 -7.79 -7.54
N GLU A 145 -4.01 -8.22 -8.59
CA GLU A 145 -4.61 -9.06 -9.64
C GLU A 145 -5.08 -10.43 -9.12
N ILE A 146 -4.30 -11.09 -8.24
CA ILE A 146 -4.77 -12.31 -7.55
C ILE A 146 -6.08 -12.03 -6.79
N LEU A 147 -6.12 -10.95 -6.01
CA LEU A 147 -7.31 -10.56 -5.26
C LEU A 147 -8.50 -10.26 -6.19
N ARG A 148 -8.27 -9.59 -7.32
CA ARG A 148 -9.32 -9.28 -8.31
C ARG A 148 -9.97 -10.56 -8.83
N GLU A 149 -9.16 -11.57 -9.15
CA GLU A 149 -9.62 -12.87 -9.60
C GLU A 149 -10.36 -13.64 -8.50
N LEU A 150 -9.83 -13.65 -7.27
CA LEU A 150 -10.50 -14.28 -6.11
C LEU A 150 -11.87 -13.65 -5.80
N LEU A 151 -12.03 -12.35 -6.04
CA LEU A 151 -13.30 -11.65 -5.89
C LEU A 151 -14.25 -11.83 -7.08
N GLY A 152 -13.83 -12.55 -8.13
CA GLY A 152 -14.60 -12.75 -9.36
C GLY A 152 -14.82 -11.46 -10.16
N ALA A 153 -13.97 -10.45 -9.96
CA ALA A 153 -14.13 -9.15 -10.59
C ALA A 153 -13.48 -9.14 -11.97
N ARG A 154 -14.28 -8.94 -13.04
CA ARG A 154 -13.73 -8.75 -14.40
C ARG A 154 -12.85 -7.49 -14.46
N THR A 155 -13.33 -6.41 -13.86
CA THR A 155 -12.62 -5.13 -13.74
C THR A 155 -12.94 -4.48 -12.41
N TRP A 156 -12.07 -3.59 -11.95
CA TRP A 156 -12.32 -2.72 -10.79
C TRP A 156 -11.75 -1.31 -10.98
N SER A 157 -12.12 -0.39 -10.10
CA SER A 157 -11.55 0.96 -10.07
C SER A 157 -10.42 1.05 -9.05
N LEU A 158 -9.47 1.98 -9.26
CA LEU A 158 -8.37 2.27 -8.35
C LEU A 158 -8.53 3.66 -7.73
N LEU A 159 -8.18 3.80 -6.46
CA LEU A 159 -7.95 5.08 -5.77
C LEU A 159 -6.56 5.05 -5.15
N GLY A 160 -5.60 5.71 -5.80
CA GLY A 160 -4.20 5.78 -5.38
C GLY A 160 -3.89 7.07 -4.62
N GLN A 161 -3.36 6.93 -3.40
CA GLN A 161 -2.95 8.05 -2.55
C GLN A 161 -1.44 8.07 -2.36
N SER A 162 -0.78 9.21 -2.59
CA SER A 162 0.68 9.34 -2.42
C SER A 162 1.46 8.18 -3.08
N PHE A 163 2.24 7.36 -2.34
CA PHE A 163 2.88 6.16 -2.90
C PHE A 163 1.92 5.28 -3.75
N GLY A 164 0.66 5.13 -3.33
CA GLY A 164 -0.36 4.40 -4.07
C GLY A 164 -0.70 4.98 -5.44
N GLY A 165 -0.41 6.26 -5.70
CA GLY A 165 -0.44 6.84 -7.04
C GLY A 165 0.65 6.25 -7.95
N PHE A 166 1.87 6.06 -7.45
CA PHE A 166 2.93 5.39 -8.20
C PHE A 166 2.56 3.91 -8.46
N THR A 167 1.98 3.24 -7.46
CA THR A 167 1.43 1.89 -7.63
C THR A 167 0.31 1.86 -8.68
N THR A 168 -0.56 2.88 -8.71
CA THR A 168 -1.62 3.01 -9.72
C THR A 168 -1.04 3.10 -11.12
N LEU A 169 0.01 3.91 -11.34
CA LEU A 169 0.68 3.99 -12.64
C LEU A 169 1.35 2.68 -13.04
N ARG A 170 1.96 1.97 -12.08
CA ARG A 170 2.50 0.63 -12.33
C ARG A 170 1.40 -0.31 -12.79
N TYR A 171 0.25 -0.29 -12.12
CA TYR A 171 -0.92 -1.11 -12.48
C TYR A 171 -1.39 -0.83 -13.91
N LEU A 172 -1.52 0.45 -14.27
CA LEU A 172 -1.90 0.87 -15.62
C LEU A 172 -0.87 0.49 -16.69
N SER A 173 0.39 0.28 -16.31
CA SER A 173 1.45 -0.15 -17.24
C SER A 173 1.42 -1.66 -17.48
N ASP A 174 1.11 -2.46 -16.45
CA ASP A 174 1.27 -3.92 -16.50
C ASP A 174 -0.03 -4.70 -16.67
N ALA A 175 -1.12 -4.19 -16.12
CA ALA A 175 -2.36 -4.92 -15.94
C ALA A 175 -3.59 -4.03 -16.21
N CYS A 176 -3.50 -3.15 -17.22
CA CYS A 176 -4.57 -2.20 -17.53
C CYS A 176 -5.90 -2.86 -17.93
N GLY A 177 -5.88 -4.10 -18.44
CA GLY A 177 -7.08 -4.84 -18.82
C GLY A 177 -8.07 -5.09 -17.67
N GLY A 178 -7.58 -5.12 -16.43
CA GLY A 178 -8.40 -5.26 -15.22
C GLY A 178 -8.94 -3.94 -14.66
N ILE A 179 -8.61 -2.79 -15.27
CA ILE A 179 -8.89 -1.47 -14.70
C ILE A 179 -10.01 -0.75 -15.45
N GLN A 180 -11.05 -0.36 -14.74
CA GLN A 180 -12.16 0.46 -15.26
C GLN A 180 -11.88 1.96 -15.14
N LYS A 181 -11.30 2.38 -14.01
CA LYS A 181 -11.02 3.79 -13.70
C LYS A 181 -9.84 3.87 -12.73
N ALA A 182 -9.00 4.89 -12.87
CA ALA A 182 -7.94 5.20 -11.92
C ALA A 182 -8.10 6.63 -11.41
N LEU A 183 -8.19 6.78 -10.09
CA LEU A 183 -8.32 8.05 -9.38
C LEU A 183 -7.02 8.30 -8.59
N PHE A 184 -6.50 9.53 -8.67
CA PHE A 184 -5.27 9.93 -8.00
C PHE A 184 -5.54 10.98 -6.93
N THR A 185 -4.97 10.78 -5.74
CA THR A 185 -4.94 11.74 -4.64
C THR A 185 -3.48 12.03 -4.24
N GLY A 186 -2.66 12.28 -5.26
CA GLY A 186 -1.20 12.42 -5.18
C GLY A 186 -0.46 11.24 -5.80
N GLY A 187 0.88 11.33 -5.87
CA GLY A 187 1.71 10.22 -6.35
C GLY A 187 1.90 10.10 -7.85
N LEU A 188 2.08 11.23 -8.54
CA LEU A 188 2.44 11.24 -9.95
C LEU A 188 3.95 11.55 -10.07
N PRO A 189 4.77 10.66 -10.66
CA PRO A 189 6.17 10.95 -10.95
C PRO A 189 6.25 12.05 -12.01
N ALA A 190 7.29 12.88 -11.90
CA ALA A 190 7.68 13.73 -13.00
C ALA A 190 8.19 12.86 -14.16
N VAL A 191 7.81 13.20 -15.39
CA VAL A 191 8.30 12.54 -16.60
C VAL A 191 9.18 13.54 -17.34
N GLY A 192 10.46 13.20 -17.55
CA GLY A 192 11.43 14.03 -18.26
C GLY A 192 12.52 14.63 -17.38
N PRO A 193 12.21 15.45 -16.36
CA PRO A 193 13.21 16.02 -15.47
C PRO A 193 14.05 14.97 -14.75
N HIS A 194 15.34 15.26 -14.54
CA HIS A 194 16.19 14.38 -13.73
C HIS A 194 15.74 14.43 -12.26
N MET A 195 15.96 13.35 -11.51
CA MET A 195 15.59 13.33 -10.08
C MET A 195 16.26 14.47 -9.30
N ASP A 196 17.50 14.82 -9.64
CA ASP A 196 18.23 15.91 -9.01
C ASP A 196 17.52 17.26 -9.19
N ASP A 197 16.89 17.51 -10.35
CA ASP A 197 16.16 18.76 -10.60
C ASP A 197 14.91 18.84 -9.72
N VAL A 198 14.22 17.71 -9.53
CA VAL A 198 13.05 17.59 -8.65
C VAL A 198 13.46 17.86 -7.20
N TYR A 199 14.54 17.24 -6.74
CA TYR A 199 15.04 17.45 -5.37
C TYR A 199 15.58 18.86 -5.15
N ALA A 200 16.36 19.41 -6.08
CA ALA A 200 16.88 20.77 -5.99
C ALA A 200 15.75 21.81 -5.98
N THR A 201 14.69 21.60 -6.76
CA THR A 201 13.51 22.46 -6.76
C THR A 201 12.70 22.33 -5.47
N THR A 202 12.55 21.11 -4.96
CA THR A 202 11.89 20.84 -3.68
C THR A 202 12.62 21.51 -2.53
N TRP A 203 13.95 21.37 -2.48
CA TRP A 203 14.81 22.01 -1.47
C TRP A 203 14.66 23.53 -1.46
N ARG A 204 14.78 24.17 -2.63
CA ARG A 204 14.59 25.63 -2.77
C ARG A 204 13.20 26.07 -2.31
N SER A 205 12.17 25.30 -2.68
CA SER A 205 10.79 25.59 -2.29
C SER A 205 10.57 25.45 -0.78
N MET A 206 11.16 24.44 -0.15
CA MET A 206 11.10 24.26 1.30
C MET A 206 11.85 25.36 2.05
N ALA A 207 13.04 25.74 1.57
CA ALA A 207 13.81 26.83 2.16
C ALA A 207 13.01 28.16 2.14
N ALA A 208 12.39 28.49 1.01
CA ALA A 208 11.54 29.68 0.90
C ALA A 208 10.34 29.63 1.87
N ARG A 209 9.63 28.49 1.93
CA ARG A 209 8.50 28.31 2.86
C ARG A 209 8.92 28.40 4.33
N SER A 210 10.10 27.91 4.68
CA SER A 210 10.64 28.04 6.03
C SER A 210 10.93 29.49 6.40
N GLU A 211 11.54 30.27 5.49
CA GLU A 211 11.77 31.70 5.72
C GLU A 211 10.46 32.50 5.81
N GLU A 212 9.45 32.18 4.99
CA GLU A 212 8.10 32.74 5.09
C GLU A 212 7.46 32.42 6.45
N TYR A 213 7.57 31.16 6.90
CA TYR A 213 7.07 30.74 8.21
C TYR A 213 7.77 31.50 9.35
N TRP A 214 9.09 31.61 9.34
CA TRP A 214 9.84 32.32 10.38
C TRP A 214 9.62 33.83 10.35
N THR A 215 9.33 34.41 9.19
CA THR A 215 8.89 35.81 9.11
C THR A 215 7.60 36.02 9.92
N ARG A 216 6.68 35.05 9.86
CA ARG A 216 5.42 35.07 10.64
C ARG A 216 5.61 34.67 12.10
N PHE A 217 6.56 33.77 12.38
CA PHE A 217 6.84 33.21 13.71
C PHE A 217 8.35 33.25 14.03
N PRO A 218 8.92 34.43 14.35
CA PRO A 218 10.37 34.58 14.48
C PRO A 218 11.01 33.71 15.57
N ALA A 219 10.31 33.49 16.69
CA ALA A 219 10.79 32.68 17.81
C ALA A 219 10.97 31.19 17.45
N ASP A 220 10.29 30.71 16.41
CA ASP A 220 10.38 29.31 16.01
C ASP A 220 11.68 29.00 15.26
N ARG A 221 12.35 29.98 14.66
CA ARG A 221 13.62 29.74 13.94
C ARG A 221 14.67 29.11 14.85
N ASP A 222 14.86 29.69 16.04
CA ASP A 222 15.79 29.16 17.03
C ASP A 222 15.30 27.83 17.63
N ARG A 223 13.99 27.64 17.72
CA ARG A 223 13.41 26.39 18.22
C ARG A 223 13.67 25.23 17.26
N PHE A 224 13.46 25.44 15.96
CA PHE A 224 13.75 24.46 14.92
C PHE A 224 15.24 24.13 14.87
N ARG A 225 16.12 25.13 14.96
CA ARG A 225 17.57 24.91 15.04
C ARG A 225 17.96 24.02 16.22
N ARG A 226 17.47 24.34 17.43
CA ARG A 226 17.73 23.50 18.62
C ARG A 226 17.22 22.06 18.47
N LEU A 227 16.10 21.86 17.78
CA LEU A 227 15.58 20.51 17.50
C LEU A 227 16.46 19.76 16.49
N ALA A 228 16.95 20.44 15.45
CA ALA A 228 17.86 19.85 14.49
C ALA A 228 19.18 19.45 15.14
N ASP A 229 19.80 20.35 15.93
CA ASP A 229 21.06 20.08 16.64
C ASP A 229 20.95 18.92 17.65
N ALA A 230 19.74 18.62 18.15
CA ALA A 230 19.49 17.53 19.08
C ALA A 230 19.16 16.18 18.40
N ALA A 231 18.94 16.19 17.09
CA ALA A 231 18.66 14.99 16.30
C ALA A 231 19.91 14.37 15.65
N ASP A 232 21.02 15.13 15.62
CA ASP A 232 22.37 14.69 15.24
C ASP A 232 23.11 14.03 16.43
#